data_AF-A0A971A3F3-F1
#
_entry.id   AF-A0A971A3F3-F1
#
_cell.length_a   1.000
_cell.length_b   1.000
_cell.length_c   1.000
_cell.angle_alpha   90.00
_cell.angle_beta   90.00
_cell.angle_gamma   90.00
#
_symmetry.space_group_name_H-M   'P 1'
#
loop_
_entity.id
_entity.type
_entity.pdbx_description
1 polymer ?
#
loop_
_entity_poly.entity_id
_entity_poly.type
_entity_poly.pdbx_seq_one_letter_code
_entity_poly.pdbx_strand_id
1 'polypeptide(L)'
;MDYKTEQEWLVIRWFRNHFTDFPKGKLIKDEAPDFRLLVGPKRWIGIEIVQLVMPEVRHTLQVATYLIESVIIAKEMKAPAYRSRGPQELWLIIFTDDLDISKESELAYLEHPGPARPAFDRVFLFNLFRHSVTEMLSLSAQGYRNK
;
A
#
# COMPACT_ATOMS: atom_id res chain seq x y z
N MET A 1 -12.87 -17.48 -12.59
CA MET A 1 -12.33 -16.22 -12.03
C MET A 1 -10.92 -16.08 -12.59
N ASP A 2 -10.45 -14.87 -12.85
CA ASP A 2 -9.05 -14.64 -13.24
C ASP A 2 -8.13 -14.84 -12.04
N TYR A 3 -6.98 -15.47 -12.24
CA TYR A 3 -5.97 -15.75 -11.22
C TYR A 3 -5.55 -14.48 -10.47
N LYS A 4 -5.41 -13.36 -11.19
CA LYS A 4 -5.07 -12.06 -10.58
C LYS A 4 -6.13 -11.61 -9.57
N THR A 5 -7.41 -11.77 -9.93
CA THR A 5 -8.53 -11.39 -9.06
C THR A 5 -8.57 -12.24 -7.79
N GLU A 6 -8.27 -13.53 -7.90
CA GLU A 6 -8.20 -14.44 -6.74
C GLU A 6 -7.03 -14.09 -5.82
N GLN A 7 -5.87 -13.80 -6.40
CA GLN A 7 -4.68 -13.35 -5.66
C GLN A 7 -4.96 -12.06 -4.89
N GLU A 8 -5.56 -11.06 -5.55
CA GLU A 8 -5.95 -9.80 -4.90
C GLU A 8 -6.92 -10.01 -3.72
N TRP A 9 -7.91 -10.89 -3.87
CA TRP A 9 -8.81 -11.26 -2.79
C TRP A 9 -8.10 -11.96 -1.62
N LEU A 10 -7.16 -12.84 -1.91
CA LEU A 10 -6.37 -13.53 -0.89
C LEU A 10 -5.51 -12.51 -0.12
N VAL A 11 -4.79 -11.66 -0.84
CA VAL A 11 -3.93 -10.62 -0.26
C VAL A 11 -4.73 -9.68 0.63
N ILE A 12 -5.86 -9.12 0.17
CA ILE A 12 -6.62 -8.16 0.99
C ILE A 12 -7.23 -8.80 2.24
N ARG A 13 -7.65 -10.07 2.16
CA ARG A 13 -8.17 -10.79 3.33
C ARG A 13 -7.08 -11.08 4.34
N TRP A 14 -5.91 -11.49 3.87
CA TRP A 14 -4.75 -11.69 4.74
C TRP A 14 -4.28 -10.39 5.36
N PHE A 15 -4.14 -9.32 4.57
CA PHE A 15 -3.78 -8.00 5.07
C PHE A 15 -4.74 -7.55 6.18
N ARG A 16 -6.06 -7.66 5.95
CA ARG A 16 -7.09 -7.34 6.95
C ARG A 16 -6.95 -8.12 8.25
N ASN A 17 -6.45 -9.36 8.21
CA ASN A 17 -6.26 -10.18 9.41
C ASN A 17 -4.98 -9.83 10.18
N HIS A 18 -3.98 -9.24 9.53
CA HIS A 18 -2.67 -8.95 10.12
C HIS A 18 -2.47 -7.47 10.46
N PHE A 19 -3.24 -6.58 9.84
CA PHE A 19 -3.26 -5.16 10.19
C PHE A 19 -4.32 -4.89 11.27
N THR A 20 -3.89 -4.71 12.52
CA THR A 20 -4.79 -4.60 13.68
C THR A 20 -5.76 -3.43 13.60
N ASP A 21 -5.35 -2.33 12.96
CA ASP A 21 -6.17 -1.12 12.82
C ASP A 21 -6.97 -1.10 11.51
N PHE A 22 -7.16 -2.26 10.86
CA PHE A 22 -7.97 -2.36 9.65
C PHE A 22 -9.45 -1.98 9.94
N PRO A 23 -10.03 -0.98 9.25
CA PRO A 23 -11.37 -0.51 9.53
C PRO A 23 -12.42 -1.60 9.31
N LYS A 24 -13.39 -1.67 10.21
CA LYS A 24 -14.55 -2.55 10.04
C LYS A 24 -15.37 -2.06 8.85
N GLY A 25 -15.71 -2.98 7.96
CA GLY A 25 -16.49 -2.65 6.76
C GLY A 25 -16.63 -3.81 5.79
N LYS A 26 -17.47 -3.58 4.77
CA LYS A 26 -17.66 -4.51 3.65
C LYS A 26 -16.67 -4.18 2.54
N LEU A 27 -15.85 -5.16 2.15
CA LEU A 27 -14.99 -5.08 0.98
C LEU A 27 -15.79 -5.43 -0.29
N ILE A 28 -15.61 -4.64 -1.33
CA ILE A 28 -16.23 -4.82 -2.64
C ILE A 28 -15.13 -4.65 -3.68
N LYS A 29 -15.03 -5.59 -4.64
CA LYS A 29 -14.11 -5.46 -5.78
C LYS A 29 -14.54 -4.28 -6.65
N ASP A 30 -13.58 -3.52 -7.16
CA ASP A 30 -13.78 -2.39 -8.06
C ASP A 30 -12.61 -2.34 -9.05
N GLU A 31 -12.75 -1.54 -10.10
CA GLU A 31 -11.75 -1.42 -11.18
C GLU A 31 -10.77 -0.26 -10.97
N ALA A 32 -11.11 0.70 -10.10
CA ALA A 32 -10.34 1.94 -9.93
C ALA A 32 -10.69 2.65 -8.60
N PRO A 33 -10.14 2.28 -7.45
CA PRO A 33 -9.06 1.31 -7.24
C PRO A 33 -9.57 -0.13 -7.16
N ASP A 34 -8.68 -1.10 -6.92
CA ASP A 34 -9.01 -2.54 -6.88
C ASP A 34 -10.14 -2.92 -5.91
N PHE A 35 -10.27 -2.22 -4.79
CA PHE A 35 -11.33 -2.46 -3.81
C PHE A 35 -11.90 -1.18 -3.22
N ARG A 36 -13.17 -1.27 -2.83
CA ARG A 36 -13.84 -0.34 -1.93
C ARG A 36 -14.13 -1.00 -0.60
N LEU A 37 -13.66 -0.40 0.48
CA LEU A 37 -14.05 -0.76 1.84
C LEU A 37 -15.14 0.21 2.31
N LEU A 38 -16.38 -0.25 2.38
CA LEU A 38 -17.50 0.54 2.88
C LEU A 38 -17.45 0.60 4.41
N VAL A 39 -17.14 1.79 4.96
CA VAL A 39 -16.97 2.04 6.41
C VAL A 39 -18.14 2.81 7.02
N GLY A 40 -19.10 3.26 6.21
CA GLY A 40 -20.32 3.92 6.69
C GLY A 40 -21.19 4.49 5.56
N PRO A 41 -22.26 5.22 5.90
CA PRO A 41 -23.14 5.84 4.91
C PRO A 41 -22.37 6.81 4.02
N LYS A 42 -22.34 6.54 2.72
CA LYS A 42 -21.55 7.29 1.71
C LYS A 42 -20.05 7.37 2.03
N ARG A 43 -19.57 6.54 2.98
CA ARG A 43 -18.17 6.49 3.39
C ARG A 43 -17.51 5.20 2.95
N TRP A 44 -16.45 5.34 2.16
CA TRP A 44 -15.61 4.26 1.69
C TRP A 44 -14.15 4.67 1.57
N ILE A 45 -13.28 3.68 1.79
CA ILE A 45 -11.85 3.75 1.57
C ILE A 45 -11.55 3.02 0.26
N GLY A 46 -10.81 3.67 -0.63
CA GLY A 46 -10.29 3.05 -1.83
C GLY A 46 -8.99 2.31 -1.52
N ILE A 47 -8.85 1.07 -1.97
CA ILE A 47 -7.67 0.24 -1.72
C ILE A 47 -7.13 -0.25 -3.05
N GLU A 48 -5.92 0.16 -3.39
CA GLU A 48 -5.14 -0.32 -4.52
C GLU A 48 -4.14 -1.37 -4.03
N ILE A 49 -3.97 -2.47 -4.76
CA ILE A 49 -3.06 -3.54 -4.39
C ILE A 49 -2.06 -3.78 -5.52
N VAL A 50 -0.80 -4.00 -5.18
CA VAL A 50 0.26 -4.26 -6.17
C VAL A 50 1.31 -5.21 -5.63
N GLN A 51 1.72 -6.18 -6.45
CA GLN A 51 2.83 -7.05 -6.13
C GLN A 51 4.15 -6.31 -6.38
N LEU A 52 5.03 -6.30 -5.39
CA LEU A 52 6.42 -5.93 -5.57
C LEU A 52 7.17 -7.13 -6.13
N VAL A 53 7.55 -7.05 -7.41
CA VAL A 53 8.34 -8.09 -8.07
C VAL A 53 9.81 -7.80 -7.82
N MET A 54 10.45 -8.69 -7.09
CA MET A 54 11.88 -8.65 -6.81
C MET A 54 12.64 -9.49 -7.86
N PRO A 55 13.77 -9.00 -8.41
CA PRO A 55 14.61 -9.82 -9.29
C PRO A 55 15.34 -10.94 -8.52
N GLU A 56 15.60 -12.12 -9.09
CA GLU A 56 16.14 -13.30 -8.36
C GLU A 56 17.55 -13.16 -7.69
N VAL A 57 18.16 -11.98 -7.68
CA VAL A 57 19.49 -11.70 -7.11
C VAL A 57 19.38 -11.18 -5.69
N ARG A 58 20.33 -11.55 -4.81
CA ARG A 58 20.40 -11.05 -3.41
C ARG A 58 20.18 -9.54 -3.36
N HIS A 59 19.13 -9.14 -2.64
CA HIS A 59 18.72 -7.74 -2.55
C HIS A 59 19.51 -6.99 -1.50
N THR A 60 20.00 -5.82 -1.89
CA THR A 60 20.39 -4.80 -0.93
C THR A 60 19.16 -3.99 -0.54
N LEU A 61 19.19 -3.35 0.63
CA LEU A 61 18.17 -2.40 1.07
C LEU A 61 17.91 -1.34 -0.01
N GLN A 62 18.97 -0.82 -0.62
CA GLN A 62 18.91 0.21 -1.68
C GLN A 62 18.11 -0.23 -2.90
N VAL A 63 18.28 -1.49 -3.35
CA VAL A 63 17.51 -2.03 -4.48
C VAL A 63 16.03 -2.16 -4.10
N ALA A 64 15.74 -2.69 -2.91
CA ALA A 64 14.37 -2.82 -2.43
C ALA A 64 13.67 -1.45 -2.32
N THR A 65 14.37 -0.46 -1.76
CA THR A 65 13.92 0.95 -1.71
C THR A 65 13.57 1.46 -3.09
N TYR A 66 14.50 1.38 -4.04
CA TYR A 66 14.29 1.89 -5.39
C TYR A 66 13.07 1.26 -6.07
N LEU A 67 12.87 -0.05 -5.90
CA LEU A 67 11.72 -0.76 -6.47
C LEU A 67 10.40 -0.31 -5.83
N ILE A 68 10.37 -0.18 -4.50
CA ILE A 68 9.20 0.31 -3.76
C ILE A 68 8.85 1.74 -4.21
N GLU A 69 9.82 2.64 -4.25
CA GLU A 69 9.64 4.02 -4.71
C GLU A 69 9.10 4.08 -6.14
N SER A 70 9.67 3.27 -7.03
CA SER A 70 9.22 3.20 -8.43
C SER A 70 7.77 2.74 -8.55
N VAL A 71 7.35 1.77 -7.72
CA VAL A 71 5.95 1.32 -7.63
C VAL A 71 5.05 2.45 -7.13
N ILE A 72 5.45 3.15 -6.05
CA ILE A 72 4.68 4.26 -5.49
C ILE A 72 4.50 5.36 -6.54
N ILE A 73 5.58 5.82 -7.18
CA ILE A 73 5.54 6.86 -8.23
C ILE A 73 4.59 6.45 -9.36
N ALA A 74 4.68 5.21 -9.84
CA ALA A 74 3.82 4.72 -10.91
C ALA A 74 2.33 4.72 -10.51
N LYS A 75 2.01 4.45 -9.23
CA LYS A 75 0.64 4.43 -8.71
C LYS A 75 0.12 5.83 -8.41
N GLU A 76 0.97 6.73 -7.94
CA GLU A 76 0.66 8.15 -7.72
C GLU A 76 0.14 8.81 -9.01
N MET A 77 0.67 8.43 -10.17
CA MET A 77 0.18 8.91 -11.48
C MET A 77 -1.28 8.51 -11.77
N LYS A 78 -1.78 7.42 -11.17
CA LYS A 78 -3.17 6.92 -11.35
C LYS A 78 -4.12 7.43 -10.28
N ALA A 79 -3.61 7.78 -9.12
CA ALA A 79 -4.38 8.16 -7.95
C ALA A 79 -5.39 9.31 -8.17
N PRO A 80 -5.14 10.34 -9.03
CA PRO A 80 -6.14 11.36 -9.31
C PRO A 80 -7.47 10.80 -9.84
N ALA A 81 -7.42 9.76 -10.67
CA ALA A 81 -8.62 9.10 -11.20
C ALA A 81 -9.38 8.33 -10.11
N TYR A 82 -8.69 7.83 -9.09
CA TYR A 82 -9.31 7.17 -7.95
C TYR A 82 -9.94 8.20 -6.99
N ARG A 83 -9.24 9.31 -6.74
CA ARG A 83 -9.70 10.40 -5.88
C ARG A 83 -10.95 11.11 -6.43
N SER A 84 -11.05 11.27 -7.74
CA SER A 84 -12.23 11.90 -8.36
C SER A 84 -13.54 11.14 -8.09
N ARG A 85 -13.46 9.85 -7.70
CA ARG A 85 -14.62 9.03 -7.29
C ARG A 85 -15.07 9.27 -5.84
N GLY A 86 -14.36 10.10 -5.09
CA GLY A 86 -14.72 10.54 -3.74
C GLY A 86 -14.52 9.52 -2.60
N PRO A 87 -13.45 8.70 -2.56
CA PRO A 87 -13.10 7.98 -1.33
C PRO A 87 -12.70 8.97 -0.23
N GLN A 88 -12.99 8.67 1.04
CA GLN A 88 -12.44 9.49 2.14
C GLN A 88 -10.94 9.29 2.29
N GLU A 89 -10.51 8.04 2.12
CA GLU A 89 -9.11 7.69 2.13
C GLU A 89 -8.77 6.80 0.94
N LEU A 90 -7.55 6.94 0.43
CA LEU A 90 -6.99 6.11 -0.62
C LEU A 90 -5.74 5.43 -0.09
N TRP A 91 -5.76 4.10 -0.04
CA TRP A 91 -4.69 3.27 0.50
C TRP A 91 -3.99 2.52 -0.63
N LEU A 92 -2.67 2.37 -0.50
CA LEU A 92 -1.85 1.52 -1.37
C LEU A 92 -1.28 0.38 -0.53
N ILE A 93 -1.52 -0.86 -0.97
CA ILE A 93 -0.92 -2.06 -0.38
C ILE A 93 0.06 -2.64 -1.39
N ILE A 94 1.34 -2.54 -1.08
CA ILE A 94 2.43 -3.19 -1.80
C ILE A 94 2.69 -4.52 -1.10
N PHE A 95 2.47 -5.64 -1.78
CA PHE A 95 2.69 -6.97 -1.19
C PHE A 95 3.82 -7.72 -1.86
N THR A 96 4.42 -8.65 -1.14
CA THR A 96 5.54 -9.47 -1.60
C THR A 96 5.62 -10.76 -0.82
N ASP A 97 6.17 -11.80 -1.43
CA ASP A 97 6.49 -13.10 -0.84
C ASP A 97 8.02 -13.30 -0.65
N ASP A 98 8.84 -12.36 -1.14
CA ASP A 98 10.28 -12.55 -1.35
C ASP A 98 11.17 -11.57 -0.54
N LEU A 99 10.60 -10.89 0.46
CA LEU A 99 11.41 -10.07 1.35
C LEU A 99 12.06 -10.92 2.45
N ASP A 100 13.24 -11.47 2.17
CA ASP A 100 14.21 -11.82 3.22
C ASP A 100 14.98 -10.57 3.70
N ILE A 101 14.25 -9.51 4.04
CA ILE A 101 14.86 -8.30 4.55
C ILE A 101 14.86 -8.42 6.07
N SER A 102 15.97 -8.89 6.64
CA SER A 102 16.28 -8.84 8.07
C SER A 102 16.21 -7.42 8.68
N LYS A 103 15.89 -6.43 7.85
CA LYS A 103 15.81 -4.99 8.10
C LYS A 103 14.47 -4.39 7.67
N GLU A 104 13.36 -5.13 7.68
CA GLU A 104 12.01 -4.57 7.38
C GLU A 104 11.71 -3.32 8.20
N SER A 105 12.21 -3.26 9.43
CA SER A 105 12.17 -2.06 10.27
C SER A 105 12.87 -0.85 9.64
N GLU A 106 13.94 -1.05 8.86
CA GLU A 106 14.63 0.01 8.12
C GLU A 106 13.80 0.49 6.93
N LEU A 107 12.95 -0.37 6.35
CA LEU A 107 12.01 0.01 5.30
C LEU A 107 10.88 0.93 5.80
N ALA A 108 10.50 0.81 7.07
CA ALA A 108 9.49 1.66 7.70
C ALA A 108 9.89 3.14 7.70
N TYR A 109 11.20 3.41 7.68
CA TYR A 109 11.78 4.75 7.61
C TYR A 109 12.09 5.20 6.19
N LEU A 110 11.77 4.40 5.17
CA LEU A 110 12.01 4.83 3.80
C LEU A 110 11.16 6.02 3.47
N GLU A 111 11.85 7.13 3.28
CA GLU A 111 11.37 8.35 2.70
C GLU A 111 10.95 8.06 1.26
N HIS A 112 9.68 8.24 0.92
CA HIS A 112 9.24 8.06 -0.46
C HIS A 112 9.27 9.42 -1.16
N PRO A 113 9.93 9.55 -2.32
CA PRO A 113 9.87 10.76 -3.13
C PRO A 113 8.44 10.92 -3.63
N GLY A 114 7.76 11.92 -3.10
CA GLY A 114 6.37 12.22 -3.44
C GLY A 114 6.12 13.73 -3.48
N PRO A 115 5.03 14.17 -4.13
CA PRO A 115 4.57 15.55 -4.01
C PRO A 115 4.34 15.92 -2.54
N ALA A 116 4.36 17.21 -2.21
CA ALA A 116 4.15 17.73 -0.85
C ALA A 116 2.86 17.24 -0.17
N ARG A 117 1.93 16.67 -0.94
CA ARG A 117 0.80 15.86 -0.48
C ARG A 117 0.76 14.57 -1.32
N PRO A 118 1.04 13.39 -0.75
CA PRO A 118 0.88 12.14 -1.47
C PRO A 118 -0.58 11.93 -1.86
N ALA A 119 -0.83 11.31 -3.00
CA ALA A 119 -2.19 11.02 -3.42
C ALA A 119 -2.78 9.82 -2.66
N PHE A 120 -1.94 8.93 -2.10
CA PHE A 120 -2.35 7.91 -1.13
C PHE A 120 -2.23 8.43 0.30
N ASP A 121 -3.28 8.30 1.11
CA ASP A 121 -3.25 8.69 2.52
C ASP A 121 -2.39 7.73 3.35
N ARG A 122 -2.34 6.46 2.94
CA ARG A 122 -1.61 5.39 3.64
C ARG A 122 -0.98 4.44 2.64
N VAL A 123 0.29 4.12 2.84
CA VAL A 123 1.04 3.16 2.03
C VAL A 123 1.54 2.06 2.94
N PHE A 124 1.31 0.81 2.56
CA PHE A 124 1.70 -0.35 3.33
C PHE A 124 2.61 -1.26 2.51
N LEU A 125 3.61 -1.80 3.17
CA LEU A 125 4.35 -2.98 2.73
C LEU A 125 3.82 -4.20 3.48
N PHE A 126 3.34 -5.20 2.75
CA PHE A 126 2.81 -6.44 3.31
C PHE A 126 3.65 -7.65 2.88
N ASN A 127 4.39 -8.22 3.82
CA ASN A 127 5.14 -9.45 3.58
C ASN A 127 4.24 -10.67 3.84
N LEU A 128 3.93 -11.39 2.77
CA LEU A 128 3.08 -12.59 2.79
C LEU A 128 3.74 -13.78 3.50
N PHE A 129 5.07 -13.88 3.50
CA PHE A 129 5.78 -15.00 4.14
C PHE A 129 5.91 -14.79 5.65
N ARG A 130 6.20 -13.55 6.07
CA ARG A 130 6.37 -13.18 7.48
C ARG A 130 5.06 -12.77 8.17
N HIS A 131 3.99 -12.63 7.39
CA HIS A 131 2.71 -12.10 7.84
C HIS A 131 2.82 -10.71 8.50
N SER A 132 3.83 -9.92 8.12
CA SER A 132 4.13 -8.60 8.67
C SER A 132 3.54 -7.50 7.80
N VAL A 133 2.89 -6.54 8.44
CA VAL A 133 2.39 -5.31 7.82
C VAL A 133 3.19 -4.14 8.37
N THR A 134 3.84 -3.40 7.47
CA THR A 134 4.57 -2.18 7.79
C THR A 134 3.90 -1.01 7.09
N GLU A 135 3.42 -0.03 7.85
CA GLU A 135 2.97 1.24 7.29
C GLU A 135 4.18 2.14 7.03
N MET A 136 4.28 2.68 5.83
CA MET A 136 5.35 3.59 5.42
C MET A 136 4.92 5.04 5.70
N LEU A 137 5.79 5.82 6.34
CA LEU A 137 5.50 7.20 6.72
C LEU A 137 5.74 8.18 5.55
N SER A 138 4.73 8.97 5.18
CA SER A 138 4.88 10.08 4.24
C SER A 138 5.56 11.30 4.87
N LEU A 139 6.51 11.92 4.15
CA LEU A 139 7.23 13.14 4.54
C LEU A 139 6.34 14.38 4.75
N SER A 140 5.09 14.41 4.28
CA SER A 140 4.20 15.56 4.55
C SER A 140 3.85 15.73 6.03
N ALA A 141 4.08 14.70 6.86
CA ALA A 141 3.85 14.73 8.30
C ALA A 141 5.05 15.23 9.13
N GLN A 142 6.28 15.17 8.60
CA GLN A 142 7.48 15.60 9.33
C GLN A 142 7.81 17.09 9.13
N GLY A 143 7.27 17.74 8.09
CA GLY A 143 7.42 19.18 7.84
C GLY A 143 6.53 20.12 8.68
N TYR A 144 5.64 19.59 9.53
CA TYR A 144 4.76 20.38 10.40
C TYR A 144 4.93 20.09 11.90
N ARG A 145 6.09 19.60 12.33
CA ARG A 145 6.59 19.87 13.69
C ARG A 145 7.56 21.03 13.62
N ASN A 146 7.00 22.23 13.53
CA ASN A 146 7.73 23.48 13.74
C ASN A 146 8.26 23.55 15.18
N LYS A 147 9.59 23.65 15.30
CA LYS A 147 10.38 24.63 16.10
C LYS A 147 11.65 24.00 16.63
#